data_AF-A0A9W8JJ05-F1
#
_entry.id   AF-A0A9W8JJ05-F1
#
_cell.length_a   1.000
_cell.length_b   1.000
_cell.length_c   1.000
_cell.angle_alpha   90.00
_cell.angle_beta   90.00
_cell.angle_gamma   90.00
#
_symmetry.space_group_name_H-M   'P 1'
#
loop_
_entity.id
_entity.type
_entity.pdbx_description
1 polymer ?
#
loop_
_entity_poly.entity_id
_entity_poly.type
_entity_poly.pdbx_seq_one_letter_code
_entity_poly.pdbx_strand_id
1 'polypeptide(L)'
;MCDRTNNSSLQQFMYGTHDAGFYGYSHTTGGFAGGQAEYVHVPRGSARLLPIADHVLDEQVLYLSDILPTSYHAVVDTGVGKGETVAIWKMGRHGIIAACRVCKWNKFGCLDERVPIGNNQAPVHLYWKEILEEFILAGAFDPTFVLTHRLPLEDMPAPYKAFDERVPGLEKVIADTKFSEEFSKREKGCPPLSRVGDWKTGTAKPQGFN
;
A
#
# COMPACT_ATOMS: atom_id res chain seq x y z
N MET A 1 1.78 10.39 -16.09
CA MET A 1 0.69 10.43 -15.09
C MET A 1 -0.57 11.04 -15.71
N CYS A 2 -1.77 10.88 -15.14
CA CYS A 2 -3.01 11.37 -15.76
C CYS A 2 -3.22 12.89 -15.52
N ASP A 3 -2.95 13.69 -16.55
CA ASP A 3 -3.09 15.15 -16.60
C ASP A 3 -4.53 15.67 -16.44
N ARG A 4 -5.54 14.89 -16.83
CA ARG A 4 -6.95 15.36 -16.83
C ARG A 4 -7.62 15.42 -15.47
N THR A 5 -6.98 14.89 -14.44
CA THR A 5 -7.64 14.66 -13.15
C THR A 5 -7.34 15.74 -12.14
N ASN A 6 -6.45 16.67 -12.50
CA ASN A 6 -6.03 17.78 -11.68
C ASN A 6 -5.88 19.01 -12.57
N ASN A 7 -6.73 20.01 -12.36
CA ASN A 7 -6.75 21.26 -13.12
C ASN A 7 -6.16 22.44 -12.32
N SER A 8 -5.34 22.15 -11.30
CA SER A 8 -4.79 23.15 -10.37
C SER A 8 -3.80 24.09 -11.06
N SER A 9 -4.25 25.26 -11.49
CA SER A 9 -3.40 26.29 -12.12
C SER A 9 -2.19 26.67 -11.25
N LEU A 10 -2.32 26.58 -9.93
CA LEU A 10 -1.24 26.80 -8.98
C LEU A 10 -0.12 25.74 -9.11
N GLN A 11 -0.46 24.46 -9.30
CA GLN A 11 0.56 23.42 -9.46
C GLN A 11 1.34 23.61 -10.76
N GLN A 12 0.65 23.93 -11.86
CA GLN A 12 1.29 24.26 -13.12
C GLN A 12 2.20 25.48 -13.03
N PHE A 13 1.79 26.50 -12.28
CA PHE A 13 2.62 27.66 -12.04
C PHE A 13 3.90 27.30 -11.28
N MET A 14 3.81 26.46 -10.24
CA MET A 14 4.96 26.10 -9.39
C MET A 14 5.91 25.09 -10.05
N TYR A 15 5.39 24.10 -10.78
CA TYR A 15 6.17 22.95 -11.26
C TYR A 15 6.24 22.83 -12.79
N GLY A 16 5.61 23.75 -13.54
CA GLY A 16 5.59 23.74 -15.01
C GLY A 16 4.75 22.62 -15.64
N THR A 17 4.19 21.73 -14.83
CA THR A 17 3.27 20.65 -15.21
C THR A 17 2.26 20.43 -14.07
N HIS A 18 1.21 19.64 -14.31
CA HIS A 18 0.32 19.13 -13.27
C HIS A 18 0.50 17.61 -13.07
N ASP A 19 0.41 17.16 -11.83
CA ASP A 19 0.34 15.74 -11.50
C ASP A 19 -1.09 15.20 -11.66
N ALA A 20 -1.28 13.89 -11.49
CA ALA A 20 -2.62 13.34 -11.33
C ALA A 20 -3.32 13.83 -10.05
N GLY A 21 -4.64 13.67 -10.00
CA GLY A 21 -5.42 13.95 -8.82
C GLY A 21 -5.19 12.91 -7.72
N PHE A 22 -5.04 13.36 -6.47
CA PHE A 22 -4.82 12.50 -5.31
C PHE A 22 -5.99 12.58 -4.31
N TYR A 23 -6.44 11.43 -3.81
CA TYR A 23 -7.49 11.36 -2.79
C TYR A 23 -6.93 11.71 -1.41
N GLY A 24 -7.61 12.60 -0.69
CA GLY A 24 -7.23 13.00 0.67
C GLY A 24 -6.08 13.98 0.76
N TYR A 25 -5.70 14.61 -0.36
CA TYR A 25 -4.64 15.63 -0.43
C TYR A 25 -5.21 17.04 -0.65
N SER A 26 -4.32 18.02 -0.74
CA SER A 26 -4.65 19.44 -0.93
C SER A 26 -5.39 19.70 -2.25
N HIS A 27 -6.08 20.84 -2.29
CA HIS A 27 -6.70 21.38 -3.52
C HIS A 27 -5.72 21.55 -4.67
N THR A 28 -4.42 21.66 -4.37
CA THR A 28 -3.37 21.74 -5.40
C THR A 28 -3.18 20.45 -6.19
N THR A 29 -3.76 19.34 -5.71
CA THR A 29 -3.70 18.00 -6.32
C THR A 29 -5.09 17.47 -6.70
N GLY A 30 -5.99 18.37 -7.11
CA GLY A 30 -7.35 18.04 -7.54
C GLY A 30 -8.41 18.03 -6.42
N GLY A 31 -8.01 18.08 -5.15
CA GLY A 31 -8.94 18.27 -4.03
C GLY A 31 -9.97 17.15 -3.85
N PHE A 32 -9.63 15.92 -4.22
CA PHE A 32 -10.53 14.78 -4.01
C PHE A 32 -10.56 14.38 -2.54
N ALA A 33 -11.75 14.09 -2.01
CA ALA A 33 -11.91 13.57 -0.66
C ALA A 33 -11.17 12.24 -0.48
N GLY A 34 -10.64 11.98 0.71
CA GLY A 34 -9.96 10.72 1.05
C GLY A 34 -10.92 9.54 1.14
N GLY A 35 -10.36 8.32 1.14
CA GLY A 35 -11.12 7.07 1.22
C GLY A 35 -11.36 6.54 2.64
N GLN A 36 -10.85 7.18 3.68
CA GLN A 36 -11.10 6.81 5.08
C GLN A 36 -12.47 7.33 5.53
N ALA A 37 -13.52 6.76 4.95
CA ALA A 37 -14.91 7.16 5.13
C ALA A 37 -15.83 5.96 4.86
N GLU A 38 -17.10 6.08 5.28
CA GLU A 38 -18.13 5.08 4.98
C GLU A 38 -18.41 4.91 3.48
N TYR A 39 -18.18 5.97 2.70
CA TYR A 39 -18.35 5.97 1.25
C TYR A 39 -17.25 6.81 0.61
N VAL A 40 -16.79 6.39 -0.57
CA VAL A 40 -15.83 7.13 -1.38
C VAL A 40 -16.38 7.31 -2.79
N HIS A 41 -16.24 8.52 -3.33
CA HIS A 41 -16.57 8.81 -4.72
C HIS A 41 -15.33 8.56 -5.60
N VAL A 42 -15.45 7.68 -6.60
CA VAL A 42 -14.38 7.36 -7.55
C VAL A 42 -14.73 7.88 -8.94
N PRO A 43 -14.19 9.05 -9.35
CA PRO A 43 -14.37 9.54 -10.71
C PRO A 43 -13.85 8.55 -11.73
N ARG A 44 -14.60 8.32 -12.82
CA ARG A 44 -14.23 7.39 -13.89
C ARG A 44 -13.93 5.97 -13.39
N GLY A 45 -14.82 5.41 -12.58
CA GLY A 45 -14.67 4.07 -11.99
C GLY A 45 -14.29 2.97 -12.98
N SER A 46 -14.80 3.01 -14.22
CA SER A 46 -14.45 2.03 -15.27
C SER A 46 -12.96 1.96 -15.62
N ALA A 47 -12.21 3.04 -15.40
CA ALA A 47 -10.77 3.09 -15.62
C ALA A 47 -9.95 2.98 -14.32
N ARG A 48 -10.57 3.17 -13.16
CA ARG A 48 -9.90 3.30 -11.86
C ARG A 48 -10.16 2.17 -10.87
N LEU A 49 -11.14 1.32 -11.14
CA LEU A 49 -11.46 0.18 -10.30
C LEU A 49 -10.93 -1.10 -10.96
N LEU A 50 -10.29 -1.93 -10.14
CA LEU A 50 -9.90 -3.28 -10.49
C LEU A 50 -10.94 -4.24 -9.90
N PRO A 51 -11.71 -4.98 -10.73
CA PRO A 51 -12.61 -5.99 -10.21
C PRO A 51 -11.83 -7.11 -9.54
N ILE A 52 -12.25 -7.50 -8.34
CA ILE A 52 -11.65 -8.58 -7.56
C ILE A 52 -12.59 -9.79 -7.61
N ALA A 53 -12.03 -10.97 -7.87
CA ALA A 53 -12.81 -12.21 -7.94
C ALA A 53 -13.33 -12.65 -6.55
N ASP A 54 -14.43 -13.40 -6.53
CA ASP A 54 -15.15 -13.69 -5.28
C ASP A 54 -14.41 -14.59 -4.28
N HIS A 55 -13.48 -15.40 -4.76
CA HIS A 55 -12.67 -16.29 -3.93
C HIS A 55 -11.44 -15.59 -3.33
N VAL A 56 -11.19 -14.32 -3.67
CA VAL A 56 -10.01 -13.57 -3.20
C VAL A 56 -10.38 -12.78 -1.95
N LEU A 57 -9.54 -12.88 -0.92
CA LEU A 57 -9.78 -12.26 0.38
C LEU A 57 -9.35 -10.79 0.38
N ASP A 58 -10.05 -9.96 1.14
CA ASP A 58 -9.80 -8.52 1.19
C ASP A 58 -8.39 -8.22 1.72
N GLU A 59 -7.97 -8.90 2.80
CA GLU A 59 -6.62 -8.75 3.37
C GLU A 59 -5.48 -9.08 2.39
N GLN A 60 -5.73 -9.88 1.34
CA GLN A 60 -4.73 -10.16 0.31
C GLN A 60 -4.59 -9.01 -0.69
N VAL A 61 -5.68 -8.32 -1.01
CA VAL A 61 -5.73 -7.35 -2.14
C VAL A 61 -5.77 -5.89 -1.71
N LEU A 62 -6.08 -5.58 -0.44
CA LEU A 62 -6.15 -4.19 0.06
C LEU A 62 -4.87 -3.38 -0.22
N TYR A 63 -3.74 -4.08 -0.25
CA TYR A 63 -2.42 -3.50 -0.49
C TYR A 63 -2.14 -3.11 -1.95
N LEU A 64 -2.92 -3.61 -2.91
CA LEU A 64 -2.83 -3.25 -4.33
C LEU A 64 -3.20 -1.80 -4.61
N SER A 65 -3.87 -1.12 -3.67
CA SER A 65 -4.25 0.28 -3.81
C SER A 65 -3.08 1.25 -3.71
N ASP A 66 -1.98 0.85 -3.07
CA ASP A 66 -0.83 1.72 -2.80
C ASP A 66 0.45 0.90 -2.59
N ILE A 67 0.63 0.32 -1.40
CA ILE A 67 1.96 -0.11 -0.94
C ILE A 67 2.61 -1.18 -1.82
N LEU A 68 1.83 -2.10 -2.40
CA LEU A 68 2.35 -3.13 -3.30
C LEU A 68 2.86 -2.51 -4.61
N PRO A 69 2.04 -1.80 -5.40
CA PRO A 69 2.51 -1.07 -6.58
C PRO A 69 3.63 -0.07 -6.27
N THR A 70 3.59 0.61 -5.12
CA THR A 70 4.61 1.59 -4.73
C THR A 70 5.97 0.92 -4.51
N SER A 71 6.01 -0.18 -3.76
CA SER A 71 7.22 -0.98 -3.59
C SER A 71 7.70 -1.61 -4.91
N TYR A 72 6.77 -2.10 -5.73
CA TYR A 72 7.08 -2.67 -7.03
C TYR A 72 7.71 -1.62 -7.95
N HIS A 73 7.12 -0.43 -8.02
CA HIS A 73 7.62 0.70 -8.81
C HIS A 73 9.02 1.12 -8.38
N ALA A 74 9.27 1.21 -7.07
CA ALA A 74 10.60 1.55 -6.55
C ALA A 74 11.68 0.59 -7.06
N VAL A 75 11.39 -0.71 -7.14
CA VAL A 75 12.32 -1.70 -7.70
C VAL A 75 12.49 -1.51 -9.20
N VAL A 76 11.39 -1.34 -9.95
CA VAL A 76 11.44 -1.10 -11.40
C VAL A 76 12.26 0.14 -11.75
N ASP A 77 12.07 1.24 -11.01
CA ASP A 77 12.78 2.51 -11.23
C ASP A 77 14.29 2.41 -10.99
N THR A 78 14.75 1.46 -10.16
CA THR A 78 16.19 1.22 -10.01
C THR A 78 16.84 0.59 -11.25
N GLY A 79 16.03 -0.04 -12.12
CA GLY A 79 16.53 -0.82 -13.26
C GLY A 79 17.18 -2.15 -12.87
N VAL A 80 17.06 -2.59 -11.61
CA VAL A 80 17.71 -3.82 -11.14
C VAL A 80 17.23 -5.06 -11.91
N GLY A 81 18.18 -5.83 -12.40
CA GLY A 81 17.98 -7.11 -13.07
C GLY A 81 18.15 -8.33 -12.18
N LYS A 82 17.93 -9.51 -12.78
CA LYS A 82 18.17 -10.81 -12.14
C LYS A 82 19.67 -11.04 -11.92
N GLY A 83 20.05 -11.47 -10.72
CA GLY A 83 21.43 -11.72 -10.31
C GLY A 83 22.16 -10.50 -9.76
N GLU A 84 21.53 -9.32 -9.80
CA GLU A 84 22.13 -8.09 -9.27
C GLU A 84 21.86 -7.92 -7.78
N THR A 85 22.71 -7.11 -7.15
CA THR A 85 22.73 -6.95 -5.70
C THR A 85 22.12 -5.60 -5.32
N VAL A 86 21.16 -5.62 -4.38
CA VAL A 86 20.43 -4.42 -3.95
C VAL A 86 20.53 -4.26 -2.44
N ALA A 87 20.71 -3.03 -1.98
CA ALA A 87 20.52 -2.66 -0.59
C ALA A 87 19.19 -1.90 -0.41
N ILE A 88 18.41 -2.28 0.60
CA ILE A 88 17.19 -1.59 1.00
C ILE A 88 17.45 -0.90 2.32
N TRP A 89 17.54 0.43 2.30
CA TRP A 89 17.79 1.23 3.49
C TRP A 89 16.46 1.52 4.20
N LYS A 90 16.19 0.81 5.29
CA LYS A 90 14.95 0.75 6.10
C LYS A 90 13.93 -0.29 5.62
N MET A 91 13.74 -1.32 6.45
CA MET A 91 12.77 -2.40 6.28
C MET A 91 11.40 -2.04 6.89
N GLY A 92 10.89 -0.84 6.60
CA GLY A 92 9.47 -0.54 6.88
C GLY A 92 8.55 -1.27 5.90
N ARG A 93 7.24 -1.03 5.97
CA ARG A 93 6.21 -1.63 5.08
C ARG A 93 6.64 -1.70 3.60
N HIS A 94 7.09 -0.57 3.04
CA HIS A 94 7.55 -0.51 1.65
C HIS A 94 8.83 -1.32 1.41
N GLY A 95 9.78 -1.28 2.35
CA GLY A 95 11.05 -1.98 2.25
C GLY A 95 10.90 -3.50 2.33
N ILE A 96 10.01 -3.99 3.19
CA ILE A 96 9.71 -5.43 3.30
C ILE A 96 9.09 -5.93 1.99
N ILE A 97 8.10 -5.23 1.45
CA ILE A 97 7.44 -5.63 0.20
C ILE A 97 8.40 -5.51 -0.99
N ALA A 98 9.23 -4.46 -1.05
CA ALA A 98 10.26 -4.31 -2.08
C ALA A 98 11.28 -5.46 -1.99
N ALA A 99 11.69 -5.85 -0.78
CA ALA A 99 12.55 -6.99 -0.55
C ALA A 99 11.90 -8.27 -1.09
N CYS A 100 10.60 -8.50 -0.89
CA CYS A 100 9.91 -9.69 -1.41
C CYS A 100 9.92 -9.78 -2.95
N ARG A 101 9.77 -8.66 -3.67
CA ARG A 101 9.95 -8.63 -5.14
C ARG A 101 11.40 -8.91 -5.53
N VAL A 102 12.37 -8.25 -4.88
CA VAL A 102 13.81 -8.44 -5.16
C VAL A 102 14.24 -9.88 -4.86
N CYS A 103 13.79 -10.49 -3.77
CA CYS A 103 14.08 -11.88 -3.38
C CYS A 103 13.57 -12.91 -4.39
N LYS A 104 12.47 -12.61 -5.10
CA LYS A 104 12.00 -13.49 -6.20
C LYS A 104 13.05 -13.58 -7.31
N TRP A 105 13.92 -12.57 -7.45
CA TRP A 105 14.92 -12.48 -8.52
C TRP A 105 16.39 -12.63 -8.06
N ASN A 106 16.73 -12.25 -6.83
CA ASN A 106 18.12 -12.00 -6.40
C ASN A 106 18.49 -12.62 -5.03
N LYS A 107 19.80 -12.85 -4.81
CA LYS A 107 20.40 -13.20 -3.49
C LYS A 107 20.90 -11.91 -2.82
N PHE A 108 20.79 -11.80 -1.49
CA PHE A 108 21.21 -10.63 -0.71
C PHE A 108 22.75 -10.42 -0.71
N GLY A 109 23.23 -9.18 -0.87
CA GLY A 109 24.65 -8.78 -0.86
C GLY A 109 24.88 -7.24 -0.90
N CYS A 110 26.14 -6.76 -0.94
CA CYS A 110 26.58 -5.34 -0.83
C CYS A 110 26.71 -4.56 -2.18
N LEU A 111 26.65 -3.21 -2.11
CA LEU A 111 26.49 -2.18 -3.16
C LEU A 111 27.70 -1.91 -4.09
N ASP A 112 27.42 -1.41 -5.32
CA ASP A 112 28.37 -0.78 -6.27
C ASP A 112 27.82 0.58 -6.82
N GLU A 113 28.71 1.45 -7.32
CA GLU A 113 28.72 2.92 -7.22
C GLU A 113 27.95 3.76 -8.26
N ARG A 114 26.83 3.30 -8.83
CA ARG A 114 25.96 4.19 -9.64
C ARG A 114 24.48 3.92 -9.42
N VAL A 115 23.93 4.55 -8.38
CA VAL A 115 22.51 4.41 -8.03
C VAL A 115 21.69 5.49 -8.75
N PRO A 116 20.84 5.15 -9.75
CA PRO A 116 19.85 6.09 -10.27
C PRO A 116 18.91 6.50 -9.14
N ILE A 117 18.74 7.82 -8.95
CA ILE A 117 17.83 8.36 -7.94
C ILE A 117 16.45 8.49 -8.59
N GLY A 118 15.56 7.52 -8.32
CA GLY A 118 14.14 7.59 -8.67
C GLY A 118 13.33 8.12 -7.48
N ASN A 119 12.54 9.17 -7.68
CA ASN A 119 11.58 9.67 -6.70
C ASN A 119 10.30 10.05 -7.45
N ASN A 120 9.28 9.19 -7.45
CA ASN A 120 8.01 9.47 -8.12
C ASN A 120 6.83 8.81 -7.39
N GLN A 121 5.64 9.35 -7.65
CA GLN A 121 4.38 8.70 -7.29
C GLN A 121 4.19 7.45 -8.14
N ALA A 122 3.82 6.34 -7.50
CA ALA A 122 3.69 5.06 -8.19
C ALA A 122 2.50 5.04 -9.16
N PRO A 123 2.69 4.64 -10.43
CA PRO A 123 1.60 4.44 -11.36
C PRO A 123 0.87 3.12 -11.07
N VAL A 124 0.05 3.09 -10.01
CA VAL A 124 -0.69 1.88 -9.54
C VAL A 124 -1.34 1.09 -10.68
N HIS A 125 -2.03 1.79 -11.60
CA HIS A 125 -2.74 1.19 -12.72
C HIS A 125 -1.85 0.43 -13.71
N LEU A 126 -0.54 0.71 -13.72
CA LEU A 126 0.43 0.02 -14.57
C LEU A 126 0.75 -1.38 -14.00
N TYR A 127 0.75 -1.54 -12.68
CA TYR A 127 1.28 -2.74 -12.01
C TYR A 127 0.24 -3.62 -11.35
N TRP A 128 -0.88 -3.05 -10.89
CA TRP A 128 -1.88 -3.76 -10.06
C TRP A 128 -2.42 -5.09 -10.62
N LYS A 129 -2.52 -5.25 -11.95
CA LYS A 129 -2.98 -6.49 -12.59
C LYS A 129 -1.91 -7.56 -12.56
N GLU A 130 -0.69 -7.21 -12.95
CA GLU A 130 0.47 -8.11 -12.86
C GLU A 130 0.70 -8.54 -11.42
N ILE A 131 0.64 -7.60 -10.46
CA ILE A 131 0.80 -7.92 -9.04
C ILE A 131 -0.31 -8.86 -8.57
N LEU A 132 -1.57 -8.58 -8.91
CA LEU A 132 -2.68 -9.47 -8.55
C LEU A 132 -2.48 -10.88 -9.12
N GLU A 133 -2.22 -11.00 -10.41
CA GLU A 133 -2.15 -12.28 -11.12
C GLU A 133 -0.87 -13.08 -10.75
N GLU A 134 0.30 -12.47 -10.84
CA GLU A 134 1.59 -13.19 -10.73
C GLU A 134 2.11 -13.34 -9.30
N PHE A 135 1.56 -12.60 -8.34
CA PHE A 135 2.01 -12.62 -6.96
C PHE A 135 0.96 -13.15 -6.02
N ILE A 136 -0.22 -12.54 -6.03
CA ILE A 136 -1.27 -12.90 -5.08
C ILE A 136 -1.95 -14.19 -5.53
N LEU A 137 -2.55 -14.21 -6.73
CA LEU A 137 -3.32 -15.36 -7.22
C LEU A 137 -2.44 -16.58 -7.53
N ALA A 138 -1.24 -16.36 -8.09
CA ALA A 138 -0.28 -17.43 -8.28
C ALA A 138 0.36 -17.94 -6.99
N GLY A 139 0.09 -17.31 -5.83
CA GLY A 139 0.64 -17.68 -4.53
C GLY A 139 2.14 -17.42 -4.39
N ALA A 140 2.74 -16.59 -5.25
CA ALA A 140 4.16 -16.27 -5.19
C ALA A 140 4.48 -15.26 -4.05
N PHE A 141 3.48 -14.55 -3.53
CA PHE A 141 3.61 -13.67 -2.38
C PHE A 141 2.26 -13.46 -1.69
N ASP A 142 2.23 -13.68 -0.38
CA ASP A 142 1.09 -13.37 0.46
C ASP A 142 1.39 -12.11 1.29
N PRO A 143 0.69 -10.98 1.07
CA PRO A 143 0.93 -9.74 1.82
C PRO A 143 0.23 -9.71 3.20
N THR A 144 -0.55 -10.73 3.55
CA THR A 144 -1.38 -10.73 4.77
C THR A 144 -0.54 -10.62 6.05
N PHE A 145 0.70 -11.10 6.06
CA PHE A 145 1.59 -11.02 7.24
C PHE A 145 1.90 -9.59 7.72
N VAL A 146 1.74 -8.59 6.85
CA VAL A 146 1.93 -7.17 7.18
C VAL A 146 0.74 -6.63 7.99
N LEU A 147 -0.41 -7.31 7.93
CA LEU A 147 -1.62 -6.93 8.65
C LEU A 147 -1.48 -7.30 10.13
N THR A 148 -1.51 -6.30 11.02
CA THR A 148 -1.37 -6.57 12.45
C THR A 148 -2.60 -6.23 13.27
N HIS A 149 -3.39 -5.22 12.89
CA HIS A 149 -4.56 -4.81 13.65
C HIS A 149 -5.76 -4.49 12.76
N ARG A 150 -6.94 -4.58 13.37
CA ARG A 150 -8.22 -4.16 12.78
C ARG A 150 -9.00 -3.36 13.81
N LEU A 151 -9.63 -2.28 13.36
CA LEU A 151 -10.40 -1.38 14.22
C LEU A 151 -11.61 -0.81 13.49
N PRO A 152 -12.63 -0.31 14.21
CA PRO A 152 -13.80 0.26 13.58
C PRO A 152 -13.50 1.70 13.13
N LEU A 153 -14.07 2.13 12.00
CA LEU A 153 -13.73 3.39 11.32
C LEU A 153 -13.82 4.61 12.26
N GLU A 154 -14.73 4.62 13.23
CA GLU A 154 -14.85 5.71 14.20
C GLU A 154 -13.58 5.95 15.04
N ASP A 155 -12.74 4.93 15.19
CA ASP A 155 -11.50 4.99 15.97
C ASP A 155 -10.29 5.44 15.13
N MET A 156 -10.48 5.78 13.84
CA MET A 156 -9.40 6.13 12.90
C MET A 156 -8.44 7.27 13.31
N PRO A 157 -8.79 8.25 14.17
CA PRO A 157 -7.81 9.20 14.66
C PRO A 157 -6.72 8.58 15.56
N ALA A 158 -7.05 7.53 16.33
CA ALA A 158 -6.15 6.96 17.33
C ALA A 158 -4.92 6.22 16.75
N PRO A 159 -5.02 5.45 15.65
CA PRO A 159 -3.88 4.78 15.01
C PRO A 159 -2.80 5.74 14.55
N TYR A 160 -3.14 6.96 14.10
CA TYR A 160 -2.15 7.94 13.67
C TYR A 160 -1.17 8.27 14.79
N LYS A 161 -1.70 8.52 16.00
CA LYS A 161 -0.87 8.75 17.19
C LYS A 161 -0.03 7.51 17.53
N ALA A 162 -0.60 6.31 17.46
CA ALA A 162 0.13 5.07 17.73
C ALA A 162 1.26 4.80 16.71
N PHE A 163 1.07 5.20 15.45
CA PHE A 163 2.13 5.15 14.43
C PHE A 163 3.24 6.16 14.70
N ASP A 164 2.90 7.39 15.08
CA ASP A 164 3.89 8.43 15.43
C ASP A 164 4.71 8.03 16.66
N GLU A 165 4.07 7.44 17.66
CA GLU A 165 4.72 6.92 18.88
C GLU A 165 5.48 5.60 18.65
N ARG A 166 5.37 5.01 17.44
CA ARG A 166 6.02 3.73 17.06
C ARG A 166 5.71 2.59 18.03
N VAL A 167 4.44 2.43 18.38
CA VAL A 167 3.97 1.34 19.25
C VAL A 167 4.47 -0.01 18.70
N PRO A 168 5.20 -0.82 19.50
CA PRO A 168 5.75 -2.09 19.03
C PRO A 168 4.68 -3.08 18.56
N GLY A 169 4.87 -3.69 17.39
CA GLY A 169 3.94 -4.64 16.75
C GLY A 169 2.90 -3.99 15.82
N LEU A 170 2.89 -2.67 15.71
CA LEU A 170 2.00 -1.95 14.81
C LEU A 170 2.64 -1.78 13.42
N GLU A 171 2.20 -2.58 12.45
CA GLU A 171 2.70 -2.53 11.07
C GLU A 171 1.64 -2.02 10.11
N LYS A 172 0.51 -2.71 9.99
CA LYS A 172 -0.64 -2.25 9.19
C LYS A 172 -1.94 -2.49 9.94
N VAL A 173 -2.85 -1.55 9.70
CA VAL A 173 -4.17 -1.48 10.29
C VAL A 173 -5.22 -1.46 9.18
N ILE A 174 -6.28 -2.25 9.34
CA ILE A 174 -7.51 -2.13 8.55
C ILE A 174 -8.58 -1.44 9.38
N ALA A 175 -9.32 -0.54 8.74
CA ALA A 175 -10.48 0.12 9.31
C ALA A 175 -11.76 -0.52 8.76
N ASP A 176 -12.62 -1.00 9.66
CA ASP A 176 -13.91 -1.58 9.31
C ASP A 176 -14.96 -0.48 9.23
N THR A 177 -15.68 -0.46 8.12
CA THR A 177 -16.89 0.36 7.96
C THR A 177 -18.10 -0.38 8.50
N LYS A 178 -19.25 0.28 8.61
CA LYS A 178 -20.50 -0.40 9.01
C LYS A 178 -20.94 -1.50 8.03
N PHE A 179 -20.37 -1.53 6.83
CA PHE A 179 -20.65 -2.51 5.77
C PHE A 179 -19.72 -3.71 5.77
N SER A 180 -18.63 -3.64 6.54
CA SER A 180 -17.57 -4.65 6.50
C SER A 180 -18.05 -6.02 6.97
N GLU A 181 -19.03 -6.10 7.87
CA GLU A 181 -19.59 -7.40 8.31
C GLU A 181 -20.36 -8.12 7.18
N GLU A 182 -21.06 -7.37 6.32
CA GLU A 182 -21.88 -7.94 5.26
C GLU A 182 -21.07 -8.27 4.00
N PHE A 183 -20.11 -7.41 3.64
CA PHE A 183 -19.46 -7.47 2.33
C PHE A 183 -18.00 -7.91 2.35
N SER A 184 -17.31 -7.90 3.51
CA SER A 184 -15.89 -8.26 3.52
C SER A 184 -15.66 -9.75 3.43
N LYS A 185 -14.69 -10.14 2.59
CA LYS A 185 -14.24 -11.52 2.39
C LYS A 185 -12.99 -11.75 3.24
N ARG A 186 -13.11 -12.50 4.34
CA ARG A 186 -12.05 -12.65 5.37
C ARG A 186 -11.75 -14.11 5.71
N GLU A 187 -10.51 -14.41 6.04
CA GLU A 187 -10.04 -15.74 6.46
C GLU A 187 -9.81 -15.86 7.98
N LYS A 188 -9.59 -17.11 8.40
CA LYS A 188 -9.11 -17.52 9.72
C LYS A 188 -7.65 -17.10 9.90
N GLY A 189 -7.43 -15.86 10.35
CA GLY A 189 -6.10 -15.28 10.55
C GLY A 189 -6.11 -13.76 10.53
N CYS A 190 -7.13 -13.16 9.90
CA CYS A 190 -7.38 -11.72 9.96
C CYS A 190 -7.52 -11.26 11.42
N PRO A 191 -6.76 -10.23 11.86
CA PRO A 191 -6.80 -9.77 13.24
C PRO A 191 -8.23 -9.45 13.69
N PRO A 192 -8.61 -9.81 14.93
CA PRO A 192 -9.93 -9.47 15.44
C PRO A 192 -10.10 -7.96 15.53
N LEU A 193 -11.35 -7.52 15.44
CA LEU A 193 -11.70 -6.12 15.67
C LEU A 193 -11.30 -5.75 17.10
N SER A 194 -10.54 -4.68 17.25
CA SER A 194 -10.01 -4.22 18.54
C SER A 194 -9.90 -2.71 18.55
N ARG A 195 -9.94 -2.10 19.74
CA ARG A 195 -9.72 -0.66 19.89
C ARG A 195 -8.25 -0.38 20.17
N VAL A 196 -7.78 0.79 19.75
CA VAL A 196 -6.36 1.17 19.93
C VAL A 196 -5.92 1.13 21.39
N GLY A 197 -6.82 1.47 22.32
CA GLY A 197 -6.53 1.40 23.76
C GLY A 197 -6.24 0.00 24.28
N ASP A 198 -6.70 -1.04 23.57
CA ASP A 198 -6.50 -2.45 23.94
C ASP A 198 -5.21 -3.04 23.34
N TRP A 199 -4.55 -2.31 22.45
CA TRP A 199 -3.33 -2.78 21.80
C TRP A 199 -2.17 -2.79 22.79
N LYS A 200 -1.88 -3.97 23.33
CA LYS A 200 -0.72 -4.17 24.20
C LYS A 200 0.55 -3.92 23.42
N THR A 201 1.41 -3.05 23.94
CA THR A 201 2.80 -2.90 23.50
C THR A 201 3.48 -4.27 23.44
N GLY A 202 3.75 -4.79 22.22
CA GLY A 202 4.53 -6.01 22.01
C GLY A 202 3.79 -7.33 21.77
N THR A 203 2.49 -7.35 21.45
CA THR A 203 1.75 -8.63 21.25
C THR A 203 1.51 -9.06 19.80
N ALA A 204 1.55 -8.15 18.83
CA ALA A 204 1.45 -8.52 17.43
C ALA A 204 2.83 -8.91 16.87
N LYS A 205 3.15 -10.20 16.88
CA LYS A 205 4.25 -10.71 16.05
C LYS A 205 3.78 -10.72 14.59
N PRO A 206 4.57 -10.18 13.63
CA PRO A 206 4.28 -10.41 12.21
C PRO A 206 4.25 -11.93 11.96
N GLN A 207 3.16 -12.41 11.37
CA GLN A 207 2.99 -13.82 11.03
C GLN A 207 3.85 -14.14 9.79
N GLY A 208 5.15 -14.40 9.95
CA GLY A 208 5.94 -14.92 8.82
C GLY A 208 7.38 -14.47 8.75
N PHE A 209 8.17 -14.76 9.77
CA PHE A 209 9.59 -15.05 9.59
C PHE A 209 9.93 -16.23 10.48
N ASN A 210 9.87 -17.44 9.91
CA ASN A 210 10.57 -18.62 10.42
C ASN A 210 11.97 -18.64 9.81
#